data_AF-A0A5E7A5L1-F1
#
_entry.id   AF-A0A5E7A5L1-F1
#
_cell.length_a   1.000
_cell.length_b   1.000
_cell.length_c   1.000
_cell.angle_alpha   90.00
_cell.angle_beta   90.00
_cell.angle_gamma   90.00
#
_symmetry.space_group_name_H-M   'P 1'
#
loop_
_entity.id
_entity.type
_entity.pdbx_description
1 polymer ?
#
loop_
_entity_poly.entity_id
_entity_poly.type
_entity_poly.pdbx_seq_one_letter_code
_entity_poly.pdbx_strand_id
1 'polypeptide(L)'
;MSDARLRFIDPQYGFVTPLARFFSISFDDELVSDVRMSPQIEPLLLDDTLKVVLDLQEQWRIGGWTPTRMDFPSFADTPQWRARLRDVNKGGKTYWQAGNQYQVMLVVNRFKDHKRPTEERYLITLALATPWVKP
;
A
#
# COMPACT_ATOMS: atom_id res chain seq x y z
N MET A 1 -16.93 14.24 6.55
CA MET A 1 -16.38 12.87 6.54
C MET A 1 -15.26 12.84 7.57
N SER A 2 -15.18 11.81 8.40
CA SER A 2 -14.06 11.61 9.33
C SER A 2 -12.94 10.86 8.61
N ASP A 3 -11.71 11.34 8.75
CA ASP A 3 -10.53 10.62 8.25
C ASP A 3 -10.22 9.42 9.16
N ALA A 4 -9.68 8.35 8.59
CA ALA A 4 -9.32 7.11 9.29
C ALA A 4 -7.82 6.82 9.16
N ARG A 5 -7.24 6.07 10.10
CA ARG A 5 -5.91 5.44 9.93
C ARG A 5 -5.97 4.01 10.43
N LEU A 6 -5.21 3.12 9.81
CA LEU A 6 -5.04 1.76 10.29
C LEU A 6 -3.83 1.72 11.23
N ARG A 7 -4.03 1.13 12.41
CA ARG A 7 -2.96 0.68 13.29
C ARG A 7 -3.09 -0.84 13.41
N PHE A 8 -2.22 -1.57 12.73
CA PHE A 8 -2.12 -3.01 12.90
C PHE A 8 -1.27 -3.27 14.15
N ILE A 9 -1.86 -3.87 15.19
CA ILE A 9 -1.28 -3.96 16.54
C ILE A 9 -0.66 -5.31 16.87
N ASP A 10 -0.31 -6.10 15.84
CA ASP A 10 0.45 -7.34 16.05
C ASP A 10 1.78 -7.04 16.76
N PRO A 11 2.17 -7.78 17.81
CA PRO A 11 3.38 -7.50 18.60
C PRO A 11 4.68 -7.51 17.80
N GLN A 12 4.74 -8.26 16.69
CA GLN A 12 5.90 -8.37 15.82
C GLN A 12 5.68 -7.65 14.49
N TYR A 13 4.52 -7.88 13.87
CA TYR A 13 4.24 -7.46 12.49
C TYR A 13 3.49 -6.14 12.39
N GLY A 14 3.26 -5.45 13.51
CA GLY A 14 2.48 -4.22 13.57
C GLY A 14 3.04 -3.08 12.72
N PHE A 15 2.16 -2.24 12.18
CA PHE A 15 2.49 -1.04 11.42
C PHE A 15 1.35 -0.03 11.45
N VAL A 16 1.63 1.22 11.05
CA VAL A 16 0.66 2.31 11.04
C VAL A 16 0.61 2.97 9.67
N THR A 17 -0.59 3.25 9.18
CA THR A 17 -0.78 4.02 7.96
C THR A 17 -0.97 5.51 8.25
N PRO A 18 -0.67 6.38 7.28
CA PRO A 18 -1.20 7.75 7.24
C PRO A 18 -2.73 7.79 7.27
N LEU A 19 -3.26 9.02 7.39
CA LEU A 19 -4.70 9.26 7.29
C LEU A 19 -5.23 8.93 5.89
N ALA A 20 -6.46 8.41 5.86
CA ALA A 20 -7.15 7.87 4.71
C ALA A 20 -8.61 8.33 4.70
N ARG A 21 -9.14 8.63 3.51
CA ARG A 21 -10.61 8.79 3.31
C ARG A 21 -11.31 7.50 2.94
N PHE A 22 -10.62 6.58 2.26
CA PHE A 22 -11.18 5.28 1.88
C PHE A 22 -10.62 4.18 2.77
N PHE A 23 -11.52 3.45 3.41
CA PHE A 23 -11.20 2.33 4.29
C PHE A 23 -12.38 1.36 4.29
N SER A 24 -12.12 0.10 3.95
CA SER A 24 -13.11 -0.98 3.94
C SER A 24 -12.57 -2.20 4.67
N ILE A 25 -13.42 -2.80 5.50
CA ILE A 25 -13.16 -4.09 6.15
C ILE A 25 -14.17 -5.09 5.58
N SER A 26 -13.68 -6.22 5.11
CA SER A 26 -14.50 -7.36 4.70
C SER A 26 -14.49 -8.42 5.79
N PHE A 27 -15.62 -9.10 5.94
CA PHE A 27 -15.81 -10.17 6.92
C PHE A 27 -16.17 -11.49 6.23
N ASP A 28 -15.74 -12.59 6.82
CA ASP A 28 -16.12 -13.96 6.47
C ASP A 28 -16.30 -14.74 7.78
N ASP A 29 -17.47 -15.36 7.99
CA ASP A 29 -17.83 -16.05 9.24
C ASP A 29 -17.50 -15.26 10.52
N GLU A 30 -17.91 -13.98 10.57
CA GLU A 30 -17.65 -13.04 11.68
C GLU A 30 -16.17 -12.67 11.91
N LEU A 31 -15.25 -13.21 11.12
CA LEU A 31 -13.82 -12.90 11.14
C LEU A 31 -13.48 -11.87 10.07
N VAL A 32 -12.50 -11.00 10.35
CA VAL A 32 -11.98 -10.08 9.34
C VAL A 32 -11.22 -10.88 8.29
N SER A 33 -11.65 -10.80 7.03
CA SER A 33 -11.02 -11.50 5.89
C SER A 33 -10.06 -10.61 5.11
N ASP A 34 -10.36 -9.33 4.96
CA ASP A 34 -9.54 -8.36 4.23
C ASP A 34 -9.73 -6.94 4.80
N VAL A 35 -8.63 -6.21 4.91
CA VAL A 35 -8.65 -4.77 5.12
C VAL A 35 -8.07 -4.10 3.88
N ARG A 36 -8.87 -3.29 3.20
CA ARG A 36 -8.45 -2.50 2.04
C ARG A 36 -8.60 -1.01 2.31
N MET A 37 -7.58 -0.24 1.96
CA MET A 37 -7.61 1.21 2.14
C MET A 37 -6.72 1.96 1.16
N SER A 38 -6.96 3.26 1.04
CA SER A 38 -6.04 4.19 0.41
C SER A 38 -5.40 5.05 1.51
N PRO A 39 -4.12 4.86 1.86
CA PRO A 39 -3.43 5.56 2.95
C PRO A 39 -3.12 7.04 2.61
N GLN A 40 -4.15 7.75 2.18
CA GLN A 40 -4.14 9.14 1.76
C GLN A 40 -5.58 9.70 1.77
N ILE A 41 -5.70 10.96 2.12
CA ILE A 41 -6.97 11.71 2.11
C ILE A 41 -7.32 12.14 0.68
N GLU A 42 -6.31 12.45 -0.13
CA GLU A 42 -6.44 12.87 -1.53
C GLU A 42 -5.37 12.19 -2.39
N PRO A 43 -5.54 12.15 -3.73
CA PRO A 43 -4.47 11.81 -4.65
C PRO A 43 -3.19 12.60 -4.37
N LEU A 44 -2.07 11.91 -4.23
CA LEU A 44 -0.78 12.49 -3.80
C LEU A 44 0.07 12.89 -5.01
N LEU A 45 1.02 13.80 -4.83
CA LEU A 45 2.10 14.01 -5.80
C LEU A 45 3.07 12.83 -5.75
N LEU A 46 3.92 12.68 -6.77
CA LEU A 46 4.84 11.54 -6.87
C LEU A 46 5.78 11.43 -5.65
N ASP A 47 6.34 12.54 -5.19
CA ASP A 47 7.27 12.55 -4.05
C ASP A 47 6.59 12.12 -2.74
N ASP A 48 5.41 12.69 -2.47
CA ASP A 48 4.62 12.31 -1.28
C ASP A 48 4.17 10.85 -1.34
N THR A 49 3.86 10.36 -2.55
CA THR A 49 3.52 8.95 -2.77
C THR A 49 4.71 8.05 -2.42
N LEU A 50 5.89 8.37 -2.93
CA LEU A 50 7.12 7.62 -2.65
C LEU A 50 7.44 7.62 -1.15
N LYS A 51 7.31 8.77 -0.48
CA LYS A 51 7.48 8.85 0.97
C LYS A 51 6.56 7.87 1.72
N VAL A 52 5.26 7.89 1.44
CA VAL A 52 4.30 7.00 2.11
C VAL A 52 4.62 5.53 1.87
N VAL A 53 4.91 5.12 0.62
CA VAL A 53 5.17 3.70 0.34
C VAL A 53 6.50 3.22 0.90
N LEU A 54 7.54 4.06 0.92
CA LEU A 54 8.83 3.72 1.49
C LEU A 54 8.75 3.63 3.02
N ASP A 55 8.03 4.54 3.67
CA ASP A 55 7.79 4.50 5.12
C ASP A 55 7.02 3.23 5.54
N LEU A 56 6.05 2.80 4.73
CA LEU A 56 5.32 1.53 4.97
C LEU A 56 6.25 0.31 4.80
N GLN A 57 7.01 0.25 3.70
CA GLN A 57 7.94 -0.85 3.47
C GLN A 57 9.04 -0.94 4.53
N GLU A 58 9.50 0.20 5.07
CA GLU A 58 10.50 0.22 6.12
C GLU A 58 9.92 -0.30 7.45
N GLN A 59 8.70 0.09 7.82
CA GLN A 59 8.00 -0.50 8.96
C GLN A 59 7.86 -2.02 8.80
N TRP A 60 7.49 -2.49 7.61
CA TRP A 60 7.39 -3.93 7.31
C TRP A 60 8.73 -4.64 7.43
N ARG A 61 9.80 -4.07 6.86
CA ARG A 61 11.15 -4.62 6.96
C ARG A 61 11.60 -4.74 8.43
N ILE A 62 11.34 -3.71 9.24
CA ILE A 62 11.66 -3.71 10.68
C ILE A 62 10.82 -4.75 11.43
N GLY A 63 9.53 -4.89 11.09
CA GLY A 63 8.61 -5.88 11.67
C GLY A 63 8.84 -7.32 11.20
N GLY A 64 9.87 -7.57 10.38
CA GLY A 64 10.21 -8.92 9.91
C GLY A 64 9.34 -9.44 8.77
N TRP A 65 8.62 -8.57 8.07
CA TRP A 65 7.97 -8.91 6.81
C TRP A 65 9.01 -9.09 5.71
N THR A 66 8.74 -9.98 4.75
CA THR A 66 9.63 -10.21 3.60
C THR A 66 8.91 -10.04 2.27
N PRO A 67 9.57 -9.49 1.23
CA PRO A 67 9.01 -9.48 -0.13
C PRO A 67 8.84 -10.92 -0.64
N THR A 68 7.71 -11.21 -1.28
CA THR A 68 7.37 -12.58 -1.69
C THR A 68 7.45 -12.84 -3.19
N ARG A 69 7.46 -11.79 -4.01
CA ARG A 69 7.31 -11.91 -5.47
C ARG A 69 8.34 -11.07 -6.20
N MET A 70 9.28 -11.73 -6.88
CA MET A 70 10.33 -11.05 -7.66
C MET A 70 9.78 -10.29 -8.87
N ASP A 71 8.66 -10.74 -9.44
CA ASP A 71 7.97 -10.05 -10.54
C ASP A 71 7.24 -8.77 -10.08
N PHE A 72 7.08 -8.60 -8.76
CA PHE A 72 6.47 -7.43 -8.11
C PHE A 72 7.46 -6.81 -7.11
N PRO A 73 8.54 -6.20 -7.61
CA PRO A 73 9.63 -5.71 -6.76
C PRO A 73 9.13 -4.63 -5.79
N SER A 74 9.78 -4.54 -4.63
CA SER A 74 9.56 -3.46 -3.67
C SER A 74 9.84 -2.10 -4.32
N PHE A 75 9.06 -1.09 -3.93
CA PHE A 75 9.25 0.28 -4.36
C PHE A 75 10.60 0.81 -3.89
N ALA A 76 11.24 1.64 -4.72
CA ALA A 76 12.44 2.38 -4.37
C ALA A 76 12.39 3.78 -5.00
N ASP A 77 13.01 4.77 -4.35
CA ASP A 77 13.15 6.10 -4.95
C ASP A 77 14.31 6.13 -5.94
N THR A 78 14.08 5.60 -7.13
CA THR A 78 15.05 5.61 -8.23
C THR A 78 14.46 6.26 -9.48
N PRO A 79 15.29 6.80 -10.39
CA PRO A 79 14.81 7.33 -11.67
C PRO A 79 13.97 6.33 -12.45
N GLN A 80 14.32 5.04 -12.41
CA GLN A 80 13.61 3.96 -13.08
C GLN A 80 12.20 3.77 -12.50
N TRP A 81 12.07 3.76 -11.17
CA TRP A 81 10.77 3.68 -10.51
C TRP A 81 9.91 4.90 -10.78
N ARG A 82 10.50 6.11 -10.71
CA ARG A 82 9.80 7.35 -11.04
C ARG A 82 9.29 7.37 -12.48
N ALA A 83 10.13 6.98 -13.44
CA ALA A 83 9.73 6.87 -14.84
C ALA A 83 8.60 5.85 -15.04
N ARG A 84 8.69 4.70 -14.36
CA ARG A 84 7.64 3.67 -14.39
C ARG A 84 6.32 4.18 -13.84
N LEU A 85 6.32 4.89 -12.71
CA LEU A 85 5.10 5.39 -12.09
C LEU A 85 4.44 6.50 -12.93
N ARG A 86 5.22 7.33 -13.62
CA ARG A 86 4.69 8.35 -14.54
C ARG A 86 3.98 7.76 -15.76
N ASP A 87 4.39 6.58 -16.20
CA ASP A 87 3.76 5.83 -17.27
C ASP A 87 2.37 5.34 -16.83
N VAL A 88 1.33 5.90 -17.45
CA VAL A 88 -0.08 5.65 -17.12
C VAL A 88 -0.50 4.18 -17.25
N ASN A 89 0.27 3.35 -17.97
CA ASN A 89 -0.05 1.95 -18.22
C ASN A 89 0.68 0.96 -17.30
N LYS A 90 1.61 1.40 -16.45
CA LYS A 90 2.50 0.49 -15.71
C LYS A 90 2.24 0.40 -14.21
N GLY A 91 2.07 1.54 -13.54
CA GLY A 91 1.96 1.62 -12.08
C GLY A 91 3.06 0.85 -11.34
N GLY A 92 2.79 0.47 -10.10
CA GLY A 92 3.64 -0.41 -9.31
C GLY A 92 2.82 -1.27 -8.36
N LYS A 93 3.34 -2.45 -8.06
CA LYS A 93 2.72 -3.39 -7.13
C LYS A 93 3.81 -4.19 -6.45
N THR A 94 3.68 -4.40 -5.14
CA THR A 94 4.56 -5.27 -4.35
C THR A 94 3.75 -6.10 -3.35
N TYR A 95 4.29 -7.25 -2.98
CA TYR A 95 3.69 -8.20 -2.04
C TYR A 95 4.69 -8.54 -0.94
N TRP A 96 4.26 -8.40 0.31
CA TRP A 96 5.06 -8.76 1.47
C TRP A 96 4.30 -9.73 2.36
N GLN A 97 5.02 -10.60 3.05
CA GLN A 97 4.44 -11.63 3.90
C GLN A 97 5.10 -11.62 5.28
N ALA A 98 4.26 -11.78 6.30
CA ALA A 98 4.64 -11.92 7.70
C ALA A 98 4.46 -13.38 8.11
N GLY A 99 5.57 -14.13 8.07
CA GLY A 99 5.57 -15.57 8.36
C GLY A 99 4.53 -16.31 7.51
N ASN A 100 3.66 -17.09 8.15
CA ASN A 100 2.54 -17.78 7.50
C ASN A 100 1.19 -17.16 7.87
N GLN A 101 1.18 -15.98 8.49
CA GLN A 101 0.00 -15.42 9.15
C GLN A 101 -0.67 -14.34 8.32
N TYR A 102 0.11 -13.46 7.69
CA TYR A 102 -0.42 -12.30 6.99
C TYR A 102 0.31 -12.03 5.70
N GLN A 103 -0.40 -11.42 4.76
CA GLN A 103 0.17 -10.88 3.53
C GLN A 103 -0.39 -9.49 3.27
N VAL A 104 0.49 -8.60 2.82
CA VAL A 104 0.11 -7.26 2.34
C VAL A 104 0.39 -7.13 0.87
N MET A 105 -0.53 -6.48 0.18
CA MET A 105 -0.36 -6.01 -1.20
C MET A 105 -0.41 -4.49 -1.20
N LEU A 106 0.61 -3.87 -1.80
CA LEU A 106 0.68 -2.43 -1.97
C LEU A 106 0.72 -2.10 -3.46
N VAL A 107 -0.19 -1.23 -3.91
CA VAL A 107 -0.32 -0.82 -5.30
C VAL A 107 -0.24 0.70 -5.40
N VAL A 108 0.51 1.21 -6.37
CA VAL A 108 0.58 2.63 -6.71
C VAL A 108 0.22 2.80 -8.17
N ASN A 109 -0.74 3.65 -8.48
CA ASN A 109 -1.09 4.00 -9.85
C ASN A 109 -1.22 5.51 -10.01
N ARG A 110 -0.86 6.00 -11.20
CA ARG A 110 -1.22 7.36 -11.60
C ARG A 110 -2.73 7.46 -11.75
N PHE A 111 -3.30 8.52 -11.21
CA PHE A 111 -4.73 8.77 -11.13
C PHE A 111 -5.08 10.08 -11.83
N LYS A 112 -6.11 10.05 -12.67
CA LYS A 112 -6.64 11.25 -13.32
C LYS A 112 -7.55 11.99 -12.34
N ASP A 113 -6.98 12.95 -11.63
CA ASP A 113 -7.75 13.78 -10.69
C ASP A 113 -8.50 14.90 -11.44
N HIS A 114 -9.83 14.82 -11.45
CA HIS A 114 -10.69 15.84 -12.07
C HIS A 114 -10.60 17.20 -11.35
N LYS A 115 -10.27 17.23 -10.06
CA LYS A 115 -10.11 18.49 -9.31
C LYS A 115 -8.78 19.19 -9.60
N ARG A 116 -7.78 18.44 -10.09
CA ARG A 116 -6.41 18.91 -10.34
C ARG A 116 -5.90 18.36 -11.68
N PRO A 117 -6.52 18.76 -12.81
CA PRO A 117 -6.30 18.11 -14.11
C PRO A 117 -4.89 18.33 -14.71
N THR A 118 -4.14 19.33 -14.24
CA THR A 118 -2.79 19.67 -14.71
C THR A 118 -1.68 18.98 -13.92
N GLU A 119 -2.01 18.22 -12.88
CA GLU A 119 -1.04 17.63 -11.97
C GLU A 119 -0.95 16.11 -12.13
N GLU A 120 0.26 15.57 -11.94
CA GLU A 120 0.46 14.14 -11.81
C GLU A 120 0.10 13.71 -10.40
N ARG A 121 -1.06 13.05 -10.29
CA ARG A 121 -1.59 12.58 -9.01
C ARG A 121 -1.58 11.06 -8.96
N TYR A 122 -1.45 10.50 -7.77
CA TYR A 122 -1.27 9.07 -7.55
C TYR A 122 -2.17 8.57 -6.43
N LEU A 123 -2.66 7.34 -6.60
CA LEU A 123 -3.39 6.60 -5.58
C LEU A 123 -2.56 5.41 -5.11
N ILE A 124 -2.52 5.26 -3.79
CA ILE A 124 -2.02 4.09 -3.10
C ILE A 124 -3.22 3.22 -2.71
N THR A 125 -3.12 1.92 -2.94
CA THR A 125 -4.03 0.91 -2.38
C THR A 125 -3.21 -0.06 -1.55
N LEU A 126 -3.59 -0.20 -0.28
CA LEU A 126 -3.07 -1.21 0.63
C LEU A 126 -4.17 -2.24 0.87
N ALA A 127 -3.83 -3.52 0.75
CA ALA A 127 -4.65 -4.64 1.21
C ALA A 127 -3.84 -5.45 2.23
N LEU A 128 -4.50 -5.88 3.32
CA LEU A 128 -3.97 -6.74 4.36
C LEU A 128 -4.96 -7.88 4.58
N ALA A 129 -4.48 -9.12 4.47
CA ALA A 129 -5.30 -10.32 4.65
C ALA A 129 -4.44 -11.49 5.15
N THR A 130 -5.07 -12.65 5.37
CA THR A 130 -4.35 -13.94 5.39
C THR A 130 -3.63 -14.17 4.05
N PRO A 131 -2.55 -14.99 3.99
CA PRO A 131 -1.82 -15.23 2.76
C PRO A 131 -2.70 -15.73 1.61
N TRP A 132 -2.65 -15.03 0.47
CA TRP A 132 -3.38 -15.38 -0.76
C TRP A 132 -2.80 -16.61 -1.45
N VAL A 133 -1.52 -16.91 -1.20
CA VAL A 133 -0.84 -18.13 -1.63
C VAL A 133 -0.26 -18.77 -0.38
N LYS A 134 -0.62 -20.02 -0.10
CA LYS A 134 -0.01 -20.80 0.97
C LYS A 134 1.43 -21.15 0.55
N PRO A 135 2.44 -20.93 1.41
CA PRO A 135 3.83 -21.27 1.11
C PRO A 135 4.00 -22.77 0.83
#